data_AF-A0A941VAH0-F1
#
_entry.id   AF-A0A941VAH0-F1
#
_cell.length_a   1.000
_cell.length_b   1.000
_cell.length_c   1.000
_cell.angle_alpha   90.00
_cell.angle_beta   90.00
_cell.angle_gamma   90.00
#
_symmetry.space_group_name_H-M   'P 1'
#
loop_
_entity.id
_entity.type
_entity.pdbx_description
1 polymer ?
#
loop_
_entity_poly.entity_id
_entity_poly.type
_entity_poly.pdbx_seq_one_letter_code
_entity_poly.pdbx_strand_id
1 'polypeptide(L)' 'MGRVNQSDKAALSGVTAALQRAGVRARELARQTHTPLVVYRNGKIEHQEMAASSLPAPKPSRQKR' A
#
# COMPACT_ATOMS: atom_id res chain seq x y z
N MET A 1 -18.15 23.29 -6.47
CA MET A 1 -17.19 22.69 -7.42
C MET A 1 -16.07 23.69 -7.65
N GLY A 2 -14.88 23.45 -7.10
CA GLY A 2 -13.74 24.38 -7.18
C GLY A 2 -13.16 24.43 -8.59
N ARG A 3 -12.97 25.63 -9.13
CA ARG A 3 -12.25 25.84 -10.40
C ARG A 3 -10.76 25.67 -10.13
N VAL A 4 -10.12 24.74 -10.82
CA VAL A 4 -8.66 24.54 -10.78
C VAL A 4 -8.02 25.66 -11.61
N ASN A 5 -7.15 26.49 -11.02
CA ASN A 5 -6.53 27.60 -11.74
C ASN A 5 -5.55 27.07 -12.79
N GLN A 6 -5.37 27.80 -13.90
CA GLN A 6 -4.47 27.37 -14.98
C GLN A 6 -3.01 27.18 -14.51
N SER A 7 -2.59 27.95 -13.50
CA SER A 7 -1.29 27.80 -12.83
C SER A 7 -1.15 26.46 -12.10
N ASP A 8 -2.24 25.95 -11.52
CA ASP A 8 -2.27 24.64 -10.85
C ASP A 8 -2.13 23.52 -11.87
N LYS A 9 -2.67 23.69 -13.08
CA LYS A 9 -2.60 22.70 -14.15
C LYS A 9 -1.16 22.37 -14.56
N ALA A 10 -0.29 23.37 -14.62
CA ALA A 10 1.13 23.19 -14.91
C ALA A 10 1.86 22.54 -13.72
N ALA A 11 1.56 22.95 -12.49
CA ALA A 11 2.12 22.36 -11.27
C ALA A 11 1.68 20.90 -11.05
N LEU A 12 0.50 20.53 -11.54
CA LEU A 12 -0.02 19.16 -11.50
C LEU A 12 0.52 18.27 -12.63
N SER A 13 1.27 18.84 -13.58
CA SER A 13 1.92 18.04 -14.63
C SER A 13 2.94 17.09 -14.00
N GLY A 14 2.86 15.80 -14.35
CA GLY A 14 3.73 14.77 -13.79
C GLY A 14 3.40 14.32 -12.36
N VAL A 15 2.45 14.96 -11.66
CA VAL A 15 2.04 14.56 -10.30
C VAL A 15 1.56 13.12 -10.26
N THR A 16 0.78 12.67 -11.25
CA THR A 16 0.32 11.27 -11.32
C THR A 16 1.48 10.27 -11.29
N ALA A 17 2.53 10.50 -12.09
CA ALA A 17 3.69 9.63 -12.12
C ALA A 17 4.50 9.69 -10.81
N ALA A 18 4.61 10.87 -10.20
CA ALA A 18 5.24 11.03 -8.88
C ALA A 18 4.46 10.29 -7.78
N LEU A 19 3.13 10.39 -7.79
CA LEU A 19 2.24 9.74 -6.83
C LEU A 19 2.29 8.21 -6.96
N GLN A 20 2.37 7.69 -8.19
CA GLN A 20 2.57 6.27 -8.45
C GLN A 20 3.89 5.78 -7.84
N ARG A 21 5.01 6.47 -8.11
CA ARG A 21 6.32 6.12 -7.53
C ARG A 21 6.30 6.17 -6.00
N ALA A 22 5.74 7.23 -5.43
CA ALA A 22 5.60 7.38 -3.98
C ALA A 22 4.75 6.26 -3.38
N GLY A 23 3.64 5.89 -4.03
CA GLY A 23 2.78 4.80 -3.60
C GLY A 23 3.46 3.42 -3.65
N VAL A 24 4.27 3.15 -4.67
CA VAL A 24 5.10 1.92 -4.71
C VAL A 24 6.07 1.90 -3.54
N ARG A 25 6.81 3.00 -3.34
CA ARG A 25 7.80 3.10 -2.26
C ARG A 25 7.19 2.98 -0.87
N ALA A 26 6.03 3.61 -0.63
CA ALA A 26 5.32 3.52 0.63
C ALA A 26 4.90 2.08 0.96
N ARG A 27 4.46 1.31 -0.04
CA ARG A 27 4.14 -0.11 0.12
C ARG A 27 5.38 -0.95 0.42
N GLU A 28 6.49 -0.73 -0.27
CA GLU A 28 7.75 -1.41 0.04
C GLU A 28 8.17 -1.15 1.49
N LEU A 29 8.13 0.12 1.92
CA LEU A 29 8.49 0.51 3.27
C LEU A 29 7.58 -0.16 4.30
N ALA A 30 6.26 -0.11 4.08
CA ALA A 30 5.28 -0.75 4.95
C ALA A 30 5.51 -2.27 5.07
N ARG A 31 6.03 -2.95 4.03
CA ARG A 31 6.43 -4.37 4.12
C ARG A 31 7.65 -4.57 5.00
N GLN A 32 8.61 -3.65 4.94
CA GLN A 32 9.84 -3.71 5.73
C GLN A 32 9.58 -3.41 7.21
N THR A 33 8.68 -2.46 7.50
CA THR A 33 8.38 -2.01 8.86
C THR A 33 7.17 -2.72 9.48
N HIS A 34 6.59 -3.70 8.80
CA HIS A 34 5.35 -4.37 9.20
C HIS A 34 4.21 -3.39 9.51
N THR A 35 4.18 -2.27 8.78
CA THR A 35 3.13 -1.27 8.92
C THR A 35 1.92 -1.70 8.10
N PRO A 36 0.71 -1.74 8.67
CA PRO A 36 -0.49 -2.14 7.94
C PRO A 36 -0.84 -1.12 6.84
N LEU A 37 -1.30 -1.63 5.69
CA LEU A 37 -1.89 -0.81 4.63
C LEU A 37 -3.37 -0.60 4.89
N VAL A 38 -3.82 0.63 4.70
CA VAL A 38 -5.26 0.96 4.75
C VAL A 38 -5.75 1.14 3.32
N VAL A 39 -6.72 0.33 2.90
CA VAL A 39 -7.28 0.35 1.55
C VAL A 39 -8.76 0.62 1.63
N TYR A 40 -9.25 1.58 0.85
CA TYR A 40 -10.68 1.80 0.69
C TYR A 40 -11.21 0.98 -0.50
N ARG A 41 -12.11 0.04 -0.23
CA ARG A 41 -12.70 -0.86 -1.23
C ARG A 41 -14.19 -1.06 -0.94
N ASN A 42 -15.02 -0.94 -1.98
CA ASN A 42 -16.47 -1.18 -1.89
C ASN A 42 -17.17 -0.39 -0.77
N GLY A 43 -16.77 0.86 -0.56
CA GLY A 43 -17.37 1.71 0.47
C GLY A 43 -16.80 1.48 1.89
N LYS A 44 -15.88 0.53 2.06
CA LYS A 44 -15.33 0.12 3.36
C LYS A 44 -13.82 0.34 3.43
N ILE A 45 -13.34 0.60 4.63
CA ILE A 45 -11.92 0.66 4.94
C ILE A 45 -11.46 -0.75 5.35
N GLU A 46 -10.46 -1.29 4.67
CA GLU A 46 -9.84 -2.58 4.94
C GLU A 46 -8.40 -2.36 5.40
N HIS A 47 -8.02 -3.01 6.49
CA HIS A 47 -6.65 -3.00 6.99
C HIS A 47 -5.97 -4.28 6.50
N GLN A 48 -4.92 -4.14 5.70
CA GLN A 48 -4.17 -5.25 5.16
C GLN A 48 -2.84 -5.33 5.90
N GLU A 49 -2.69 -6.39 6.70
CA GLU A 49 -1.40 -6.69 7.32
C GLU A 49 -0.39 -7.06 6.24
N MET A 50 0.76 -6.40 6.31
CA MET A 50 1.88 -6.67 5.44
C MET A 50 2.65 -7.84 6.03
N ALA A 51 2.31 -9.06 5.60
CA ALA A 51 3.10 -10.23 5.99
C ALA A 51 4.55 -10.00 5.57
N ALA A 52 5.48 -10.11 6.54
CA ALA A 52 6.90 -10.19 6.27
C ALA A 52 7.09 -11.26 5.20
N SER A 53 7.69 -10.92 4.06
CA SER A 53 8.00 -11.92 3.04
C SER A 53 9.15 -12.81 3.52
N SER A 54 8.84 -13.77 4.39
CA SER A 54 9.52 -15.03 4.78
C SER A 54 8.85 -15.47 6.10
N LEU A 55 8.18 -16.60 6.27
CA LEU A 55 8.40 -17.96 5.82
C LEU A 55 7.07 -18.66 5.48
N PRO A 56 7.02 -19.68 4.60
CA PRO A 56 5.91 -20.63 4.62
C PRO A 56 5.82 -21.22 6.02
N ALA A 57 4.63 -21.16 6.64
CA ALA A 57 4.38 -21.70 7.97
C ALA A 57 4.95 -23.13 8.07
N PRO A 58 5.68 -23.49 9.15
CA PRO A 58 6.11 -24.87 9.33
C PRO A 58 4.86 -25.75 9.35
N LYS A 59 4.77 -26.67 8.38
CA LYS A 59 3.72 -27.70 8.36
C LYS A 59 3.71 -28.36 9.74
N PRO A 60 2.55 -28.50 10.42
CA PRO A 60 2.50 -29.14 11.72
C PRO A 60 3.11 -30.55 11.60
N SER A 61 4.26 -30.71 12.23
CA SER A 61 5.00 -31.95 12.32
C SER A 61 4.18 -32.96 13.13
N ARG A 62 3.69 -33.98 12.43
CA ARG A 62 3.48 -35.35 12.91
C ARG A 62 3.18 -35.46 14.41
N GLN A 63 1.89 -35.38 14.78
CA GLN A 63 1.45 -35.85 16.09
C GLN A 63 1.42 -37.38 16.06
N LYS A 64 2.49 -37.98 16.58
CA LYS A 64 2.60 -39.41 16.86
C LYS A 64 2.12 -39.60 18.29
N ARG A 65 1.00 -40.30 18.48
CA ARG A 65 0.80 -41.43 19.42
C ARG A 65 -0.67 -41.79 19.47
#